data_AF-A0A120FPL7-F1
#
_entry.id   AF-A0A120FPL7-F1
#
_cell.length_a   1.000
_cell.length_b   1.000
_cell.length_c   1.000
_cell.angle_alpha   90.00
_cell.angle_beta   90.00
_cell.angle_gamma   90.00
#
_symmetry.space_group_name_H-M   'P 1'
#
loop_
_entity.id
_entity.type
_entity.pdbx_description
1 polymer ?
#
loop_
_entity_poly.entity_id
_entity_poly.type
_entity_poly.pdbx_seq_one_letter_code
_entity_poly.pdbx_strand_id
1 'polypeptide(L)'
;MESLGFRTREATFLRALVDDVVRSSAIQGERLDEQQVRSSLARRLRIYIDGFVTPDRSVEDIVHITLDTTIDCSEPLTTERLFQWHAALFPTGPGPVSHFADVSIRWIR
;
A
#
# COMPACT_ATOMS: atom_id res chain seq x y z
N MET A 1 -25.74 -0.31 21.07
CA MET A 1 -25.21 -1.62 20.66
C MET A 1 -24.55 -1.55 19.28
N GLU A 2 -25.01 -0.68 18.38
CA GLU A 2 -24.48 -0.51 17.02
C GLU A 2 -23.04 0.06 16.95
N SER A 3 -22.68 0.97 17.86
CA SER A 3 -21.34 1.57 17.88
C SER A 3 -20.21 0.57 18.17
N LEU A 4 -20.48 -0.48 18.95
CA LEU A 4 -19.50 -1.54 19.22
C LEU A 4 -19.33 -2.48 18.02
N GLY A 5 -20.42 -2.73 17.28
CA GLY A 5 -20.37 -3.51 16.04
C GLY A 5 -19.58 -2.79 14.93
N PHE A 6 -19.76 -1.48 14.82
CA PHE A 6 -19.03 -0.65 13.86
C PHE A 6 -17.51 -0.67 14.13
N ARG A 7 -17.10 -0.41 15.38
CA ARG A 7 -15.68 -0.47 15.77
C ARG A 7 -15.05 -1.84 15.54
N THR A 8 -15.79 -2.92 15.77
CA THR A 8 -15.31 -4.28 15.51
C THR A 8 -15.08 -4.51 14.01
N ARG A 9 -15.97 -3.98 13.16
CA ARG A 9 -15.83 -4.08 11.70
C ARG A 9 -14.64 -3.27 11.19
N GLU A 10 -14.45 -2.04 11.66
CA GLU A 10 -13.29 -1.20 11.32
C GLU A 10 -11.97 -1.86 11.73
N ALA A 11 -11.90 -2.39 12.96
CA ALA A 11 -10.71 -3.08 13.43
C ALA A 11 -10.40 -4.35 12.62
N THR A 12 -11.45 -5.10 12.23
CA THR A 12 -11.29 -6.29 11.39
C THR A 12 -10.83 -5.93 9.97
N PHE A 13 -11.40 -4.87 9.39
CA PHE A 13 -11.02 -4.38 8.08
C PHE A 13 -9.59 -3.85 8.06
N LEU A 14 -9.21 -3.03 9.04
CA LEU A 14 -7.84 -2.55 9.20
C LEU A 14 -6.86 -3.72 9.31
N ARG A 15 -7.18 -4.75 10.12
CA ARG A 15 -6.33 -5.94 10.25
C ARG A 15 -6.17 -6.69 8.93
N ALA A 16 -7.26 -6.84 8.17
CA ALA A 16 -7.21 -7.51 6.87
C ALA A 16 -6.31 -6.76 5.88
N LEU A 17 -6.38 -5.42 5.83
CA LEU A 17 -5.53 -4.60 4.96
C LEU A 17 -4.07 -4.60 5.41
N VAL A 18 -3.79 -4.59 6.72
CA VAL A 18 -2.42 -4.71 7.23
C VAL A 18 -1.80 -6.03 6.77
N ASP A 19 -2.54 -7.12 6.93
CA ASP A 19 -2.11 -8.47 6.54
C ASP A 19 -1.92 -8.59 5.02
N ASP A 20 -2.81 -7.97 4.22
CA ASP A 20 -2.69 -7.92 2.77
C ASP A 20 -1.43 -7.16 2.32
N VAL A 21 -1.18 -5.95 2.85
CA VAL A 21 0.02 -5.14 2.54
C VAL A 21 1.30 -5.87 2.93
N VAL A 22 1.36 -6.43 4.15
CA VAL A 22 2.58 -7.09 4.64
C VAL A 22 2.87 -8.36 3.86
N ARG A 23 1.86 -9.18 3.59
CA ARG A 23 2.06 -10.44 2.85
C ARG A 23 2.32 -10.22 1.38
N SER A 24 1.61 -9.29 0.73
CA SER A 24 1.87 -8.95 -0.67
C SER A 24 3.31 -8.50 -0.80
N SER A 25 3.72 -7.48 -0.05
CA SER A 25 5.10 -6.95 -0.05
C SER A 25 6.17 -8.03 0.17
N ALA A 26 5.92 -8.97 1.09
CA ALA A 26 6.84 -10.07 1.36
C ALA A 26 7.04 -10.99 0.14
N ILE A 27 6.03 -11.17 -0.72
CA ILE A 27 6.14 -11.92 -1.99
C ILE A 27 7.05 -11.18 -2.97
N GLN A 28 7.06 -9.85 -2.98
CA GLN A 28 7.97 -9.05 -3.79
C GLN A 28 9.37 -8.90 -3.17
N GLY A 29 9.62 -9.49 -1.99
CA GLY A 29 10.91 -9.44 -1.30
C GLY A 29 11.04 -8.28 -0.31
N GLU A 30 10.01 -7.47 -0.15
CA GLU A 30 9.98 -6.33 0.78
C GLU A 30 9.47 -6.77 2.16
N ARG A 31 10.22 -6.44 3.22
CA ARG A 31 9.83 -6.72 4.61
C ARG A 31 9.45 -5.43 5.32
N LEU A 32 8.14 -5.21 5.45
CA LEU A 32 7.61 -4.02 6.10
C LEU A 32 7.38 -4.24 7.59
N ASP A 33 7.56 -3.19 8.38
CA ASP A 33 7.16 -3.17 9.78
C ASP A 33 5.63 -3.07 9.88
N GLU A 34 5.02 -4.10 10.48
CA GLU A 34 3.56 -4.21 10.59
C GLU A 34 2.95 -3.03 11.38
N GLN A 35 3.64 -2.51 12.40
CA GLN A 35 3.14 -1.42 13.22
C GLN A 35 3.16 -0.09 12.45
N GLN A 36 4.18 0.12 11.61
CA GLN A 36 4.23 1.24 10.68
C GLN A 36 3.12 1.16 9.63
N VAL A 37 2.93 -0.01 8.99
CA VAL A 37 1.86 -0.27 8.02
C VAL A 37 0.49 0.00 8.65
N ARG A 38 0.24 -0.57 9.84
CA ARG A 38 -0.99 -0.35 10.61
C ARG A 38 -1.22 1.12 10.92
N SER A 39 -0.19 1.84 11.36
CA SER A 39 -0.29 3.28 11.65
C SER A 39 -0.60 4.11 10.40
N SER A 40 0.00 3.75 9.27
CA SER A 40 -0.22 4.42 7.98
C SER A 40 -1.65 4.21 7.46
N LEU A 41 -2.12 2.97 7.46
CA LEU A 41 -3.49 2.61 7.05
C LEU A 41 -4.55 3.23 7.97
N ALA A 42 -4.34 3.17 9.29
CA ALA A 42 -5.27 3.75 10.25
C ALA A 42 -5.45 5.26 10.05
N ARG A 43 -4.36 6.01 9.77
CA ARG A 43 -4.45 7.44 9.45
C ARG A 43 -5.27 7.71 8.18
N ARG A 44 -5.02 6.98 7.09
CA ARG A 44 -5.72 7.17 5.81
C ARG A 44 -7.20 6.78 5.88
N LEU A 45 -7.51 5.72 6.63
CA LEU A 45 -8.88 5.24 6.85
C LEU A 45 -9.62 6.02 7.94
N ARG A 46 -8.97 6.98 8.61
CA ARG A 46 -9.49 7.75 9.75
C ARG A 46 -9.96 6.87 10.91
N ILE A 47 -9.31 5.73 11.12
CA ILE A 47 -9.55 4.81 12.24
C ILE A 47 -8.61 5.19 13.38
N TYR A 48 -9.16 5.47 14.56
CA TYR A 48 -8.35 5.74 15.75
C TYR A 48 -7.79 4.44 16.33
N ILE A 49 -6.48 4.40 16.56
CA ILE A 49 -5.78 3.32 17.24
C ILE A 49 -4.83 3.90 18.28
N ASP A 50 -4.54 3.12 19.33
CA ASP A 50 -3.44 3.44 20.23
C ASP A 50 -2.09 3.08 19.59
N GLY A 51 -1.02 3.75 20.01
CA GLY A 51 0.36 3.37 19.65
C GLY A 51 0.78 3.73 18.22
N PHE A 52 0.27 4.84 17.67
CA PHE A 52 0.72 5.36 16.39
C PHE A 52 2.24 5.53 16.35
N VAL A 53 2.86 5.00 15.30
CA VAL A 53 4.27 5.26 14.96
C VAL A 53 4.35 6.07 13.67
N THR A 54 5.44 6.80 13.50
CA THR A 54 5.75 7.49 12.25
C THR A 54 6.28 6.46 11.25
N PRO A 55 5.60 6.23 10.12
CA PRO A 55 6.05 5.26 9.13
C PRO A 55 7.18 5.85 8.29
N ASP A 56 8.07 4.98 7.83
CA ASP A 56 9.09 5.31 6.86
C ASP A 56 8.46 5.62 5.49
N ARG A 57 9.18 6.37 4.66
CA ARG A 57 8.67 6.77 3.35
C ARG A 57 8.33 5.57 2.45
N SER A 58 9.12 4.51 2.49
CA SER A 58 8.86 3.28 1.72
C SER A 58 7.55 2.61 2.11
N VAL A 59 7.21 2.61 3.41
CA VAL A 59 5.92 2.10 3.91
C VAL A 59 4.78 2.99 3.39
N GLU A 60 4.94 4.30 3.46
CA GLU A 60 3.95 5.26 2.96
C GLU A 60 3.67 5.10 1.46
N ASP A 61 4.71 4.89 0.66
CA ASP A 61 4.62 4.71 -0.79
C ASP A 61 3.89 3.40 -1.15
N ILE A 62 4.22 2.27 -0.47
CA ILE A 62 3.53 0.98 -0.70
C ILE A 62 2.07 1.05 -0.24
N VAL A 63 1.80 1.65 0.93
CA VAL A 63 0.43 1.80 1.44
C VAL A 63 -0.40 2.70 0.51
N HIS A 64 0.20 3.75 -0.07
CA HIS A 64 -0.47 4.59 -1.05
C HIS A 64 -0.91 3.78 -2.28
N ILE A 65 0.02 3.04 -2.91
CA ILE A 65 -0.29 2.21 -4.08
C ILE A 65 -1.32 1.14 -3.73
N THR A 66 -1.19 0.50 -2.57
CA THR A 66 -2.12 -0.56 -2.17
C THR A 66 -3.54 -0.03 -1.98
N LEU A 67 -3.70 1.14 -1.36
CA LEU A 67 -5.04 1.73 -1.22
C LEU A 67 -5.61 2.20 -2.55
N ASP A 68 -4.79 2.83 -3.39
CA ASP A 68 -5.22 3.30 -4.70
C ASP A 68 -5.64 2.12 -5.61
N THR A 69 -4.94 0.98 -5.51
CA THR A 69 -5.27 -0.25 -6.25
C THR A 69 -6.46 -1.03 -5.67
N THR A 70 -6.72 -0.95 -4.36
CA THR A 70 -7.79 -1.74 -3.70
C THR A 70 -9.10 -0.98 -3.53
N ILE A 71 -9.04 0.32 -3.25
CA ILE A 71 -10.20 1.19 -3.01
C ILE A 71 -10.63 1.86 -4.32
N ASP A 72 -9.68 2.45 -5.03
CA ASP A 72 -9.94 3.22 -6.26
C ASP A 72 -9.73 2.35 -7.52
N CYS A 73 -9.99 1.04 -7.40
CA CYS A 73 -9.77 0.08 -8.48
C CYS A 73 -10.68 0.29 -9.69
N SER A 74 -11.81 0.98 -9.51
CA SER A 74 -12.72 1.36 -10.59
C SER A 74 -12.30 2.61 -11.35
N GLU A 75 -11.38 3.41 -10.79
CA GLU A 75 -10.88 4.60 -11.47
C GLU A 75 -10.06 4.19 -12.72
N PRO A 76 -10.15 4.95 -13.83
CA PRO A 76 -9.36 4.67 -15.02
C PRO A 76 -7.85 4.62 -14.74
N LEU A 77 -7.15 3.68 -15.37
CA LEU A 77 -5.69 3.64 -15.34
C LEU A 77 -5.15 4.67 -16.35
N THR A 78 -4.94 5.90 -15.89
CA THR A 78 -4.30 6.95 -16.70
C THR A 78 -2.78 6.83 -16.65
N THR A 79 -2.11 7.43 -17.63
CA THR A 79 -0.65 7.50 -17.70
C THR A 79 -0.07 8.20 -16.48
N GLU A 80 -0.71 9.27 -16.01
CA GLU A 80 -0.31 10.03 -14.83
C GLU A 80 -0.37 9.17 -13.57
N ARG A 81 -1.46 8.41 -13.39
CA ARG A 81 -1.64 7.49 -12.26
C ARG A 81 -0.60 6.39 -12.26
N LEU A 82 -0.33 5.81 -13.43
CA LEU A 82 0.72 4.80 -13.60
C LEU A 82 2.11 5.36 -13.24
N PHE A 83 2.43 6.58 -13.66
CA PHE A 83 3.72 7.21 -13.33
C PHE A 83 3.83 7.58 -11.85
N GLN A 84 2.72 7.96 -11.20
CA GLN A 84 2.70 8.18 -9.75
C GLN A 84 3.00 6.87 -9.00
N TRP A 85 2.37 5.76 -9.37
CA TRP A 85 2.68 4.45 -8.80
C TRP A 85 4.15 4.05 -9.02
N HIS A 86 4.66 4.27 -10.23
CA HIS A 86 6.06 4.00 -10.54
C HIS A 86 7.02 4.84 -9.68
N ALA A 87 6.75 6.14 -9.52
CA ALA A 87 7.60 7.02 -8.69
C ALA A 87 7.58 6.62 -7.20
N ALA A 88 6.46 6.10 -6.71
CA ALA A 88 6.31 5.57 -5.36
C ALA A 88 7.09 4.24 -5.16
N LEU A 89 7.10 3.34 -6.16
CA LEU A 89 7.92 2.12 -6.10
C LEU A 89 9.42 2.37 -6.27
N PHE A 90 9.80 3.43 -6.98
CA PHE A 90 11.20 3.74 -7.32
C PHE A 90 11.62 5.15 -6.89
N PRO A 91 11.63 5.46 -5.58
CA PRO A 91 11.84 6.80 -5.06
C PRO A 91 13.25 7.38 -5.27
N THR A 92 14.27 6.54 -5.52
CA THR A 92 15.68 6.97 -5.70
C THR A 92 16.09 7.18 -7.17
N GLY A 93 15.12 7.39 -8.08
CA GLY A 93 15.38 7.51 -9.52
C GLY A 93 15.74 6.16 -10.17
N PRO A 94 15.84 6.10 -11.50
CA PRO A 94 16.17 4.86 -12.18
C PRO A 94 17.55 4.40 -11.69
N GLY A 95 17.60 3.27 -10.98
CA GLY A 95 18.83 2.48 -10.88
C GLY A 95 19.29 2.03 -12.27
N PRO A 96 20.28 1.11 -12.40
CA PRO A 96 20.83 0.66 -13.70
C PRO A 96 19.85 -0.17 -14.57
N VAL A 97 18.56 0.10 -14.46
CA VAL A 97 17.41 -0.49 -15.14
C VAL A 97 17.08 0.17 -16.48
N SER A 98 18.05 0.77 -17.16
CA SER A 98 18.01 0.87 -18.63
C SER A 98 18.00 -0.51 -19.33
N HIS A 99 18.10 -1.60 -18.56
CA HIS A 99 17.99 -2.99 -19.02
C HIS A 99 16.65 -3.69 -18.65
N PHE A 100 15.78 -3.08 -17.83
CA PHE A 100 14.51 -3.69 -17.40
C PHE A 100 13.29 -3.31 -18.25
N ALA A 101 13.51 -2.75 -19.45
CA ALA A 101 12.46 -2.66 -20.46
C ALA A 101 12.01 -4.06 -20.96
N ASP A 102 12.70 -5.13 -20.56
CA ASP A 102 12.49 -6.49 -21.07
C ASP A 102 11.54 -7.37 -20.22
N VAL A 103 11.34 -7.08 -18.92
CA VAL A 103 10.62 -8.03 -18.02
C VAL A 103 9.18 -7.60 -17.68
N SER A 104 8.85 -6.30 -17.74
CA SER A 104 7.51 -5.82 -17.32
C SER A 104 6.40 -5.93 -18.36
N ILE A 105 6.69 -6.30 -19.62
CA ILE A 105 5.65 -6.46 -20.67
C ILE A 105 5.13 -7.92 -20.75
N ARG A 106 5.75 -8.87 -20.02
CA ARG A 106 5.34 -10.28 -20.07
C ARG A 106 4.14 -10.63 -19.16
N TRP A 107 3.67 -9.70 -18.33
CA TRP A 107 2.51 -9.90 -17.45
C TRP A 107 1.16 -9.46 -18.06
N ILE A 108 1.13 -8.97 -19.31
CA ILE A 108 -0.10 -8.68 -20.06
C ILE A 108 -0.07 -9.40 -21.42
N ARG A 109 0.13 -10.72 -21.39
CA ARG A 109 -0.34 -11.62 -22.45
C ARG A 109 -0.65 -13.00 -21.91
#